data_AF-A0A501XKY4-F1
#
_entry.id   AF-A0A501XKY4-F1
#
_cell.length_a   1.000
_cell.length_b   1.000
_cell.length_c   1.000
_cell.angle_alpha   90.00
_cell.angle_beta   90.00
_cell.angle_gamma   90.00
#
_symmetry.space_group_name_H-M   'P 1'
#
loop_
_entity.id
_entity.type
_entity.pdbx_description
1 polymer ?
#
loop_
_entity_poly.entity_id
_entity_poly.type
_entity_poly.pdbx_seq_one_letter_code
_entity_poly.pdbx_strand_id
1 'polypeptide(L)'
;MTLKELTVAYFQYYAIQAYLLLAAVSIAYVVWNPPSLLAGVAAAAFTVLAYPMIWYLLHRYVLHSQWMYKSPLTAKVWKRIHYDHHQDPNHLEVLFGALYTTLPTIAISVIPVGWLIGGPGAAAVAFATGLLVTAAYEYFHCIQHLSYKPKHPWLVNMKKRHMEHHFHDENGNFGITSFWPDRLFGSYYERDERPAKSATVFNLGYTEEVAKSFPWVSRMSGGVAKGHPRKRAANQNEKPRQDAA
;
A
#
# COMPACT_ATOMS: atom_id res chain seq x y z
N MET A 1 -8.79 -18.43 -0.62
CA MET A 1 -7.36 -18.44 -0.95
C MET A 1 -6.54 -18.86 0.25
N THR A 2 -5.76 -19.94 0.13
CA THR A 2 -4.76 -20.40 1.11
C THR A 2 -3.47 -19.59 0.99
N LEU A 3 -2.53 -19.74 1.93
CA LEU A 3 -1.21 -19.09 1.83
C LEU A 3 -0.44 -19.57 0.58
N LYS A 4 -0.49 -20.87 0.27
CA LYS A 4 0.16 -21.44 -0.91
C LYS A 4 -0.39 -20.85 -2.21
N GLU A 5 -1.72 -20.76 -2.32
CA GLU A 5 -2.39 -20.13 -3.47
C GLU A 5 -2.03 -18.65 -3.60
N LEU A 6 -1.96 -17.91 -2.47
CA LEU A 6 -1.50 -16.53 -2.48
C LEU A 6 -0.07 -16.43 -3.02
N THR A 7 0.85 -17.26 -2.54
CA THR A 7 2.25 -17.21 -2.99
C THR A 7 2.35 -17.42 -4.49
N VAL A 8 1.61 -18.39 -5.05
CA VAL A 8 1.59 -18.62 -6.50
C VAL A 8 1.03 -17.40 -7.24
N ALA A 9 -0.14 -16.90 -6.82
CA ALA A 9 -0.78 -15.73 -7.45
C ALA A 9 0.10 -14.47 -7.37
N TYR A 10 0.82 -14.28 -6.26
CA TYR A 10 1.71 -13.17 -6.03
C TYR A 10 2.85 -13.11 -7.06
N PHE A 11 3.53 -14.23 -7.32
CA PHE A 11 4.60 -14.28 -8.33
C PHE A 11 4.08 -14.29 -9.78
N GLN A 12 2.78 -14.52 -9.98
CA GLN A 12 2.12 -14.37 -11.28
C GLN A 12 1.70 -12.92 -11.56
N TYR A 13 1.72 -12.03 -10.56
CA TYR A 13 1.33 -10.64 -10.73
C TYR A 13 2.39 -9.85 -11.50
N TYR A 14 1.98 -9.17 -12.56
CA TYR A 14 2.90 -8.51 -13.51
C TYR A 14 3.79 -7.44 -12.85
N ALA A 15 3.30 -6.71 -11.84
CA ALA A 15 4.11 -5.71 -11.15
C ALA A 15 5.26 -6.36 -10.37
N ILE A 16 4.99 -7.51 -9.72
CA ILE A 16 6.02 -8.28 -9.01
C ILE A 16 7.07 -8.80 -9.98
N GLN A 17 6.64 -9.35 -11.13
CA GLN A 17 7.56 -9.79 -12.18
C GLN A 17 8.42 -8.63 -12.70
N ALA A 18 7.83 -7.45 -12.89
CA ALA A 18 8.57 -6.25 -13.30
C ALA A 18 9.60 -5.83 -12.23
N TYR A 19 9.25 -5.87 -10.94
CA TYR A 19 10.20 -5.56 -9.85
C TYR A 19 11.38 -6.54 -9.84
N LEU A 20 11.11 -7.84 -9.96
CA LEU A 20 12.15 -8.87 -9.97
C LEU A 20 13.06 -8.77 -11.19
N LEU A 21 12.49 -8.51 -12.37
CA LEU A 21 13.25 -8.30 -13.60
C LEU A 21 14.14 -7.06 -13.50
N LEU A 22 13.59 -5.93 -13.05
CA LEU A 22 14.35 -4.68 -12.90
C LEU A 22 15.42 -4.78 -11.79
N ALA A 23 15.15 -5.55 -10.73
CA ALA A 23 16.15 -5.86 -9.72
C ALA A 23 17.30 -6.68 -10.32
N ALA A 24 16.99 -7.71 -11.12
CA ALA A 24 18.01 -8.51 -11.81
C ALA A 24 18.85 -7.66 -12.79
N VAL A 25 18.21 -6.77 -13.57
CA VAL A 25 18.91 -5.83 -14.47
C VAL A 25 19.81 -4.87 -13.67
N SER A 26 19.31 -4.34 -12.56
CA SER A 26 20.09 -3.45 -11.69
C SER A 26 21.28 -4.17 -11.06
N ILE A 27 21.11 -5.43 -10.64
CA ILE A 27 22.19 -6.28 -10.12
C ILE A 27 23.22 -6.57 -11.22
N ALA A 28 22.78 -6.90 -12.44
CA ALA A 28 23.69 -7.10 -13.57
C ALA A 28 24.51 -5.83 -13.87
N TYR A 29 23.88 -4.65 -13.78
CA TYR A 29 24.58 -3.37 -13.89
C TYR A 29 25.59 -3.16 -12.75
N VAL A 30 25.26 -3.54 -11.51
CA VAL A 30 26.20 -3.49 -10.37
C VAL A 30 27.40 -4.41 -10.59
N VAL A 31 27.21 -5.59 -11.19
CA VAL A 31 28.33 -6.49 -11.53
C VAL A 31 29.23 -5.87 -12.60
N TRP A 32 28.65 -5.18 -13.58
CA TRP A 32 29.39 -4.50 -14.66
C TRP A 32 30.10 -3.22 -14.19
N ASN A 33 29.45 -2.44 -13.32
CA ASN A 33 29.93 -1.16 -12.82
C ASN A 33 29.80 -1.11 -11.28
N PRO A 34 30.65 -1.87 -10.56
CA PRO A 34 30.52 -2.03 -9.12
C PRO A 34 30.86 -0.73 -8.38
N PRO A 35 30.04 -0.32 -7.39
CA PRO A 35 30.48 0.68 -6.43
C PRO A 35 31.56 0.10 -5.52
N SER A 36 32.22 0.96 -4.73
CA SER A 36 32.99 0.46 -3.60
C SER A 36 32.09 -0.35 -2.65
N LEU A 37 32.65 -1.36 -1.98
CA LEU A 37 31.89 -2.19 -1.04
C LEU A 37 31.17 -1.35 0.00
N LEU A 38 31.86 -0.35 0.56
CA LEU A 38 31.29 0.57 1.54
C LEU A 38 30.09 1.35 0.97
N ALA A 39 30.22 1.89 -0.24
CA ALA A 39 29.13 2.63 -0.87
C ALA A 39 27.93 1.72 -1.21
N GLY A 40 28.18 0.52 -1.70
CA GLY A 40 27.12 -0.47 -1.96
C GLY A 40 26.37 -0.86 -0.68
N VAL A 41 27.10 -1.19 0.38
CA VAL A 41 26.50 -1.52 1.69
C VAL A 41 25.74 -0.34 2.27
N ALA A 42 26.31 0.87 2.22
CA ALA A 42 25.64 2.07 2.70
C ALA A 42 24.34 2.37 1.94
N ALA A 43 24.34 2.23 0.61
CA ALA A 43 23.15 2.43 -0.23
C ALA A 43 22.04 1.40 0.07
N ALA A 44 22.39 0.13 0.22
CA ALA A 44 21.44 -0.92 0.60
C ALA A 44 20.88 -0.70 2.01
N ALA A 45 21.75 -0.42 2.99
CA ALA A 45 21.37 -0.18 4.37
C ALA A 45 20.46 1.05 4.50
N PHE A 46 20.81 2.16 3.85
CA PHE A 46 19.94 3.33 3.77
C PHE A 46 18.56 2.95 3.23
N THR A 47 18.51 2.22 2.12
CA THR A 47 17.24 1.84 1.48
C THR A 47 16.37 1.01 2.42
N VAL A 48 16.92 -0.02 3.06
CA VAL A 48 16.17 -0.88 4.00
C VAL A 48 15.68 -0.10 5.22
N LEU A 49 16.51 0.78 5.79
CA LEU A 49 16.19 1.53 7.01
C LEU A 49 15.23 2.70 6.75
N ALA A 50 15.35 3.36 5.60
CA ALA A 50 14.50 4.48 5.20
C ALA A 50 13.13 4.01 4.70
N TYR A 51 13.02 2.79 4.16
CA TYR A 51 11.77 2.32 3.54
C TYR A 51 10.53 2.40 4.44
N PRO A 52 10.55 1.99 5.74
CA PRO A 52 9.38 2.17 6.60
C PRO A 52 8.95 3.63 6.72
N MET A 53 9.89 4.58 6.78
CA MET A 53 9.59 6.01 6.82
C MET A 53 9.02 6.49 5.49
N ILE A 54 9.62 6.09 4.36
CA ILE A 54 9.10 6.42 3.02
C ILE A 54 7.66 5.92 2.88
N TRP A 55 7.41 4.66 3.23
CA TRP A 55 6.06 4.09 3.23
C TRP A 55 5.12 4.86 4.14
N TYR A 56 5.53 5.15 5.38
CA TYR A 56 4.71 5.91 6.32
C TYR A 56 4.26 7.26 5.76
N LEU A 57 5.20 8.01 5.17
CA LEU A 57 4.91 9.31 4.58
C LEU A 57 3.96 9.19 3.38
N LEU A 58 4.20 8.22 2.50
CA LEU A 58 3.33 7.96 1.36
C LEU A 58 1.93 7.54 1.81
N HIS A 59 1.84 6.59 2.74
CA HIS A 59 0.58 6.04 3.22
C HIS A 59 -0.26 7.14 3.89
N ARG A 60 0.36 7.91 4.80
CA ARG A 60 -0.35 8.97 5.53
C ARG A 60 -0.69 10.18 4.68
N TYR A 61 0.25 10.70 3.87
CA TYR A 61 0.11 12.01 3.23
C TYR A 61 -0.25 11.98 1.75
N VAL A 62 -0.11 10.82 1.08
CA VAL A 62 -0.49 10.63 -0.32
C VAL A 62 -1.71 9.72 -0.42
N LEU A 63 -1.62 8.49 0.13
CA LEU A 63 -2.68 7.49 0.03
C LEU A 63 -3.92 7.88 0.85
N HIS A 64 -3.75 8.40 2.06
CA HIS A 64 -4.83 8.94 2.91
C HIS A 64 -5.09 10.44 2.70
N SER A 65 -4.58 11.00 1.60
CA SER A 65 -4.71 12.43 1.35
C SER A 65 -6.17 12.86 1.12
N GLN A 66 -6.47 14.10 1.51
CA GLN A 66 -7.75 14.75 1.22
C GLN A 66 -7.67 15.78 0.08
N TRP A 67 -6.51 15.88 -0.58
CA TRP A 67 -6.30 16.85 -1.65
C TRP A 67 -6.46 16.22 -3.04
N MET A 68 -6.09 14.95 -3.23
CA MET A 68 -6.10 14.33 -4.56
C MET A 68 -7.52 14.15 -5.11
N TYR A 69 -8.52 13.85 -4.28
CA TYR A 69 -9.90 13.72 -4.77
C TYR A 69 -10.54 15.05 -5.16
N LYS A 70 -9.92 16.20 -4.83
CA LYS A 70 -10.49 17.53 -5.12
C LYS A 70 -10.31 17.94 -6.58
N SER A 71 -9.37 17.33 -7.29
CA SER A 71 -9.10 17.60 -8.71
C SER A 71 -9.45 16.40 -9.59
N PRO A 72 -10.11 16.59 -10.74
CA PRO A 72 -10.39 15.49 -11.68
C PRO A 72 -9.11 14.84 -12.23
N LEU A 73 -7.99 15.58 -12.25
CA LEU A 73 -6.70 15.08 -12.75
C LEU A 73 -6.09 14.02 -11.82
N THR A 74 -6.31 14.16 -10.51
CA THR A 74 -5.70 13.29 -9.49
C THR A 74 -6.69 12.31 -8.86
N ALA A 75 -8.00 12.57 -8.96
CA ALA A 75 -9.03 11.76 -8.33
C ALA A 75 -9.02 10.30 -8.78
N LYS A 76 -8.79 10.02 -10.07
CA LYS A 76 -8.68 8.65 -10.59
C LYS A 76 -7.49 7.90 -10.01
N VAL A 77 -6.35 8.58 -9.89
CA VAL A 77 -5.13 8.01 -9.31
C VAL A 77 -5.37 7.71 -7.83
N TRP A 78 -5.87 8.68 -7.05
CA TRP A 78 -6.18 8.49 -5.63
C TRP A 78 -7.16 7.34 -5.38
N LYS A 79 -8.22 7.28 -6.21
CA LYS A 79 -9.18 6.18 -6.18
C LYS A 79 -8.48 4.83 -6.27
N ARG A 80 -7.59 4.68 -7.27
CA ARG A 80 -6.89 3.41 -7.58
C ARG A 80 -5.79 3.05 -6.59
N ILE A 81 -5.03 4.03 -6.09
CA ILE A 81 -3.84 3.74 -5.27
C ILE A 81 -4.21 3.33 -3.85
N HIS A 82 -5.38 3.73 -3.32
CA HIS A 82 -5.74 3.34 -1.96
C HIS A 82 -7.22 3.37 -1.57
N TYR A 83 -8.01 4.32 -2.07
CA TYR A 83 -9.43 4.38 -1.71
C TYR A 83 -10.17 3.08 -2.06
N ASP A 84 -9.93 2.52 -3.24
CA ASP A 84 -10.54 1.24 -3.64
C ASP A 84 -10.13 0.08 -2.73
N HIS A 85 -8.92 0.12 -2.18
CA HIS A 85 -8.45 -0.88 -1.22
C HIS A 85 -9.17 -0.77 0.13
N HIS A 86 -9.40 0.44 0.66
CA HIS A 86 -10.24 0.62 1.85
C HIS A 86 -11.70 0.24 1.60
N GLN A 87 -12.17 0.40 0.37
CA GLN A 87 -13.52 -0.02 0.01
C GLN A 87 -13.64 -1.53 -0.13
N ASP A 88 -12.73 -2.22 -0.80
CA ASP A 88 -12.74 -3.67 -0.89
C ASP A 88 -11.36 -4.26 -0.55
N PRO A 89 -11.05 -4.41 0.75
CA PRO A 89 -9.73 -4.85 1.19
C PRO A 89 -9.42 -6.30 0.85
N ASN A 90 -10.36 -7.07 0.29
CA ASN A 90 -10.12 -8.45 -0.14
C ASN A 90 -10.00 -8.57 -1.67
N HIS A 91 -10.20 -7.49 -2.42
CA HIS A 91 -10.05 -7.50 -3.88
C HIS A 91 -8.56 -7.45 -4.26
N LEU A 92 -8.07 -8.52 -4.91
CA LEU A 92 -6.64 -8.72 -5.12
C LEU A 92 -5.97 -7.65 -5.98
N GLU A 93 -6.66 -7.15 -7.00
CA GLU A 93 -6.07 -6.17 -7.93
C GLU A 93 -5.72 -4.85 -7.25
N VAL A 94 -6.44 -4.47 -6.19
CA VAL A 94 -6.23 -3.24 -5.42
C VAL A 94 -5.42 -3.46 -4.15
N LEU A 95 -5.04 -4.72 -3.87
CA LEU A 95 -4.05 -5.06 -2.84
C LEU A 95 -2.65 -4.63 -3.29
N PHE A 96 -2.35 -4.84 -4.57
CA PHE A 96 -1.07 -4.45 -5.15
C PHE A 96 -1.03 -2.97 -5.54
N GLY A 97 0.14 -2.37 -5.35
CA GLY A 97 0.45 -1.06 -5.89
C GLY A 97 0.35 -1.08 -7.42
N ALA A 98 -0.23 -0.05 -8.01
CA ALA A 98 -0.24 0.06 -9.46
C ALA A 98 1.18 0.33 -9.96
N LEU A 99 1.70 -0.51 -10.86
CA LEU A 99 3.09 -0.45 -11.31
C LEU A 99 3.52 0.96 -11.76
N TYR A 100 2.64 1.65 -12.50
CA TYR A 100 2.90 3.00 -13.02
C TYR A 100 3.00 4.09 -11.95
N THR A 101 2.48 3.87 -10.74
CA THR A 101 2.66 4.78 -9.59
C THR A 101 3.78 4.31 -8.67
N THR A 102 3.86 3.01 -8.42
CA THR A 102 4.81 2.46 -7.44
C THR A 102 6.23 2.49 -7.97
N LEU A 103 6.47 2.10 -9.22
CA LEU A 103 7.83 2.02 -9.77
C LEU A 103 8.54 3.40 -9.82
N PRO A 104 7.93 4.48 -10.33
CA PRO A 104 8.56 5.81 -10.25
C PRO A 104 8.78 6.28 -8.82
N THR A 105 7.87 5.94 -7.90
CA THR A 105 8.00 6.31 -6.49
C THR A 105 9.20 5.62 -5.84
N ILE A 106 9.41 4.32 -6.09
CA ILE A 106 10.61 3.61 -5.64
C ILE A 106 11.86 4.29 -6.20
N ALA A 107 11.91 4.48 -7.52
CA ALA A 107 13.05 5.07 -8.21
C ALA A 107 13.43 6.43 -7.63
N ILE A 108 12.47 7.36 -7.54
CA ILE A 108 12.67 8.72 -7.03
C ILE A 108 13.13 8.71 -5.56
N SER A 109 12.64 7.76 -4.75
CA SER A 109 12.94 7.72 -3.32
C SER A 109 14.37 7.23 -3.01
N VAL A 110 14.95 6.38 -3.86
CA VAL A 110 16.20 5.67 -3.52
C VAL A 110 17.36 5.91 -4.49
N ILE A 111 17.09 6.12 -5.79
CA ILE A 111 18.14 6.32 -6.80
C ILE A 111 18.98 7.57 -6.51
N PRO A 112 18.38 8.75 -6.24
CA PRO A 112 19.17 9.96 -5.99
C PRO A 112 20.09 9.81 -4.77
N VAL A 113 19.61 9.16 -3.69
CA VAL A 113 20.42 8.95 -2.49
C VAL A 113 21.55 7.95 -2.74
N GLY A 114 21.25 6.83 -3.41
CA GLY A 114 22.29 5.88 -3.81
C GLY A 114 23.35 6.51 -4.71
N TRP A 115 22.94 7.38 -5.64
CA TRP A 115 23.86 8.15 -6.48
C TRP A 115 24.76 9.07 -5.65
N LEU A 116 24.20 9.80 -4.68
CA LEU A 116 24.98 10.66 -3.80
C LEU A 116 25.97 9.88 -2.92
N ILE A 117 25.65 8.64 -2.57
CA ILE A 117 26.52 7.77 -1.76
C ILE A 117 27.73 7.26 -2.55
N GLY A 118 27.57 6.88 -3.82
CA GLY A 118 28.65 6.22 -4.56
C GLY A 118 28.46 6.15 -6.07
N GLY A 119 27.74 7.10 -6.66
CA GLY A 119 27.53 7.22 -8.10
C GLY A 119 26.61 6.15 -8.68
N PRO A 120 26.71 5.87 -9.99
CA PRO A 120 25.79 5.00 -10.70
C PRO A 120 25.67 3.57 -10.12
N GLY A 121 26.78 2.97 -9.68
CA GLY A 121 26.78 1.64 -9.09
C GLY A 121 25.98 1.57 -7.79
N ALA A 122 26.18 2.55 -6.89
CA ALA A 122 25.44 2.63 -5.63
C ALA A 122 23.97 3.00 -5.84
N ALA A 123 23.66 3.82 -6.86
CA ALA A 123 22.29 4.09 -7.29
C ALA A 123 21.55 2.82 -7.73
N ALA A 124 22.23 1.95 -8.51
CA ALA A 124 21.67 0.66 -8.92
C ALA A 124 21.50 -0.30 -7.75
N VAL A 125 22.41 -0.31 -6.77
CA VAL A 125 22.25 -1.08 -5.51
C VAL A 125 21.01 -0.60 -4.74
N ALA A 126 20.86 0.72 -4.55
CA ALA A 126 19.70 1.29 -3.88
C ALA A 126 18.40 0.93 -4.60
N PHE A 127 18.38 1.03 -5.94
CA PHE A 127 17.19 0.70 -6.73
C PHE A 127 16.83 -0.78 -6.66
N ALA A 128 17.79 -1.69 -6.82
CA ALA A 128 17.58 -3.13 -6.67
C ALA A 128 17.03 -3.46 -5.27
N THR A 129 17.62 -2.85 -4.23
CA THR A 129 17.18 -3.03 -2.85
C THR A 129 15.76 -2.51 -2.66
N GLY A 130 15.43 -1.33 -3.19
CA GLY A 130 14.10 -0.74 -3.09
C GLY A 130 13.02 -1.59 -3.77
N LEU A 131 13.32 -2.16 -4.93
CA LEU A 131 12.42 -3.09 -5.64
C LEU A 131 12.15 -4.36 -4.83
N LEU A 132 13.21 -4.97 -4.27
CA LEU A 132 13.09 -6.20 -3.48
C LEU A 132 12.38 -5.96 -2.13
N VAL A 133 12.67 -4.83 -1.47
CA VAL A 133 11.97 -4.43 -0.24
C VAL A 133 10.50 -4.15 -0.53
N THR A 134 10.18 -3.48 -1.64
CA THR A 134 8.78 -3.23 -2.04
C THR A 134 8.04 -4.54 -2.28
N ALA A 135 8.64 -5.47 -3.01
CA ALA A 135 8.06 -6.80 -3.20
C ALA A 135 7.83 -7.51 -1.85
N ALA A 136 8.79 -7.50 -0.93
CA ALA A 136 8.58 -8.09 0.39
C ALA A 136 7.42 -7.43 1.15
N TYR A 137 7.31 -6.09 1.11
CA TYR A 137 6.20 -5.35 1.72
C TYR A 137 4.84 -5.71 1.12
N GLU A 138 4.72 -5.75 -0.21
CA GLU A 138 3.47 -6.14 -0.88
C GLU A 138 3.09 -7.57 -0.52
N TYR A 139 4.05 -8.50 -0.45
CA TYR A 139 3.76 -9.88 -0.03
C TYR A 139 3.21 -9.95 1.40
N PHE A 140 3.81 -9.24 2.35
CA PHE A 140 3.32 -9.18 3.73
C PHE A 140 1.96 -8.49 3.83
N HIS A 141 1.73 -7.43 3.05
CA HIS A 141 0.43 -6.78 2.94
C HIS A 141 -0.63 -7.78 2.47
N CYS A 142 -0.35 -8.57 1.42
CA CYS A 142 -1.25 -9.63 1.00
C CYS A 142 -1.59 -10.64 2.11
N ILE A 143 -0.59 -11.06 2.89
CA ILE A 143 -0.78 -11.99 4.02
C ILE A 143 -1.70 -11.38 5.10
N GLN A 144 -1.59 -10.08 5.36
CA GLN A 144 -2.41 -9.40 6.35
C GLN A 144 -3.90 -9.45 5.97
N HIS A 145 -4.23 -9.40 4.68
CA HIS A 145 -5.60 -9.48 4.16
C HIS A 145 -6.13 -10.90 3.95
N LEU A 146 -5.29 -11.94 3.97
CA LEU A 146 -5.77 -13.32 3.88
C LEU A 146 -6.73 -13.67 5.02
N SER A 147 -7.72 -14.52 4.77
CA SER A 147 -8.57 -15.09 5.84
C SER A 147 -7.86 -16.25 6.57
N TYR A 148 -6.64 -16.00 7.05
CA TYR A 148 -5.77 -16.93 7.76
C TYR A 148 -5.20 -16.25 9.01
N LYS A 149 -5.03 -17.00 10.10
CA LYS A 149 -4.37 -16.52 11.32
C LYS A 149 -2.90 -16.92 11.31
N PRO A 150 -1.94 -15.97 11.25
CA PRO A 150 -0.53 -16.28 11.34
C PRO A 150 -0.16 -16.97 12.66
N LYS A 151 0.86 -17.83 12.60
CA LYS A 151 1.43 -18.47 13.80
C LYS A 151 2.51 -17.61 14.46
N HIS A 152 3.26 -16.87 13.66
CA HIS A 152 4.39 -16.08 14.16
C HIS A 152 3.90 -14.77 14.83
N PRO A 153 4.28 -14.48 16.09
CA PRO A 153 3.76 -13.33 16.84
C PRO A 153 3.92 -11.99 16.13
N TRP A 154 5.07 -11.77 15.48
CA TRP A 154 5.31 -10.54 14.71
C TRP A 154 4.30 -10.36 13.56
N LEU A 155 3.98 -11.42 12.81
CA LEU A 155 2.98 -11.38 11.74
C LEU A 155 1.56 -11.22 12.28
N VAL A 156 1.26 -11.83 13.44
CA VAL A 156 -0.02 -11.62 14.13
C VAL A 156 -0.19 -10.15 14.50
N ASN A 157 0.85 -9.54 15.08
CA ASN A 157 0.81 -8.13 15.44
C ASN A 157 0.64 -7.24 14.21
N MET A 158 1.49 -7.42 13.18
CA MET A 158 1.38 -6.69 11.91
C MET A 158 -0.03 -6.74 11.34
N LYS A 159 -0.59 -7.94 11.24
CA LYS A 159 -1.96 -8.13 10.76
C LYS A 159 -2.98 -7.45 11.67
N LYS A 160 -2.87 -7.60 12.99
CA LYS A 160 -3.81 -6.97 13.94
C LYS A 160 -3.84 -5.46 13.74
N ARG A 161 -2.67 -4.80 13.74
CA ARG A 161 -2.53 -3.34 13.54
C ARG A 161 -3.09 -2.89 12.18
N HIS A 162 -2.77 -3.62 11.11
CA HIS A 162 -3.25 -3.31 9.76
C HIS A 162 -4.76 -3.51 9.59
N MET A 163 -5.34 -4.54 10.22
CA MET A 163 -6.79 -4.73 10.22
C MET A 163 -7.50 -3.65 11.05
N GLU A 164 -6.90 -3.18 12.15
CA GLU A 164 -7.44 -2.04 12.89
C GLU A 164 -7.44 -0.77 12.04
N HIS A 165 -6.38 -0.53 11.27
CA HIS A 165 -6.33 0.54 10.28
C HIS A 165 -7.48 0.50 9.26
N HIS A 166 -7.78 -0.67 8.68
CA HIS A 166 -8.84 -0.80 7.66
C HIS A 166 -10.27 -0.88 8.21
N PHE A 167 -10.45 -1.34 9.44
CA PHE A 167 -11.79 -1.67 9.95
C PHE A 167 -12.20 -0.91 11.20
N HIS A 168 -11.27 -0.20 11.84
CA HIS A 168 -11.51 0.55 13.08
C HIS A 168 -11.21 2.04 12.95
N ASP A 169 -9.97 2.42 12.65
CA ASP A 169 -9.59 3.83 12.47
C ASP A 169 -8.41 3.97 11.48
N GLU A 170 -8.68 4.62 10.36
CA GLU A 170 -7.78 4.83 9.24
C GLU A 170 -6.71 5.92 9.50
N ASN A 171 -6.82 6.66 10.62
CA ASN A 171 -5.90 7.74 11.00
C ASN A 171 -4.78 7.25 11.94
N GLY A 172 -4.39 5.99 11.83
CA GLY A 172 -3.25 5.44 12.57
C GLY A 172 -2.84 4.07 12.05
N ASN A 173 -1.76 3.52 12.60
CA ASN A 173 -1.16 2.26 12.16
C ASN A 173 -0.86 2.24 10.65
N PHE A 174 -0.20 3.27 10.13
CA PHE A 174 0.13 3.39 8.71
C PHE A 174 1.25 2.41 8.28
N GLY A 175 2.01 1.86 9.21
CA GLY A 175 3.01 0.83 8.94
C GLY A 175 2.41 -0.47 8.40
N ILE A 176 3.14 -1.14 7.50
CA ILE A 176 2.78 -2.50 7.03
C ILE A 176 3.65 -3.54 7.73
N THR A 177 4.96 -3.52 7.49
CA THR A 177 5.90 -4.48 8.11
C THR A 177 6.61 -3.91 9.35
N SER A 178 6.59 -2.59 9.51
CA SER A 178 7.18 -1.90 10.64
C SER A 178 6.36 -0.67 11.02
N PHE A 179 6.24 -0.43 12.32
CA PHE A 179 5.46 0.66 12.92
C PHE A 179 6.33 1.63 13.72
N TRP A 180 7.65 1.64 13.50
CA TRP A 180 8.51 2.61 14.17
C TRP A 180 8.17 4.06 13.79
N PRO A 181 7.81 4.40 12.53
CA PRO A 181 7.41 5.78 12.20
C PRO A 181 6.08 6.14 12.88
N ASP A 182 5.15 5.20 12.96
CA ASP A 182 3.90 5.40 13.69
C ASP A 182 4.13 5.71 15.16
N ARG A 183 5.07 5.03 15.82
CA ARG A 183 5.45 5.34 17.21
C ARG A 183 6.13 6.70 17.31
N LEU A 184 7.04 7.00 16.38
CA LEU A 184 7.76 8.27 16.36
C LEU A 184 6.82 9.47 16.21
N PHE A 185 5.77 9.34 15.41
CA PHE A 185 4.81 10.42 15.12
C PHE A 185 3.46 10.28 15.84
N GLY A 186 3.35 9.39 16.82
CA GLY A 186 2.15 9.22 17.65
C GLY A 186 0.90 8.73 16.90
N SER A 187 1.06 8.01 15.78
CA SER A 187 -0.04 7.39 15.04
C SER A 187 -0.16 5.88 15.26
N TYR A 188 0.73 5.27 16.04
CA TYR A 188 0.56 3.91 16.52
C TYR A 188 -0.57 3.87 17.54
N TYR A 189 -1.48 2.91 17.41
CA TYR A 189 -2.52 2.71 18.41
C TYR A 189 -2.93 1.25 18.52
N GLU A 190 -3.49 0.88 19.67
CA GLU A 190 -4.27 -0.31 19.92
C GLU A 190 -5.76 0.01 20.02
N ARG A 191 -6.63 -0.89 19.55
CA ARG A 191 -8.07 -0.64 19.41
C ARG A 191 -8.74 -0.16 20.70
N ASP A 192 -8.30 -0.65 21.84
CA ASP A 192 -8.78 -0.26 23.17
C ASP A 192 -8.48 1.21 23.51
N GLU A 193 -7.40 1.77 22.96
CA GLU A 193 -7.05 3.19 23.11
C GLU A 193 -7.98 4.12 22.29
N ARG A 194 -8.68 3.58 21.29
CA ARG A 194 -9.63 4.31 20.43
C ARG A 194 -11.01 3.66 20.50
N PRO A 195 -11.83 3.87 21.54
CA PRO A 195 -13.09 3.13 21.69
C PRO A 195 -14.11 3.38 20.56
N ALA A 196 -14.10 4.57 19.97
CA ALA A 196 -14.95 4.91 18.84
C ALA A 196 -14.35 4.42 17.52
N LYS A 197 -15.18 3.80 16.68
CA LYS A 197 -14.84 3.48 15.31
C LYS A 197 -14.93 4.74 14.44
N SER A 198 -13.95 4.97 13.58
CA SER A 198 -13.98 6.07 12.62
C SER A 198 -15.15 5.94 11.63
N ALA A 199 -15.84 7.06 11.40
CA ALA A 199 -16.92 7.15 10.43
C ALA A 199 -16.43 7.06 8.97
N THR A 200 -15.15 7.32 8.75
CA THR A 200 -14.52 7.46 7.43
C THR A 200 -13.56 6.34 7.08
N VAL A 201 -13.48 5.28 7.91
CA VAL A 201 -12.53 4.18 7.73
C VAL A 201 -12.57 3.51 6.36
N PHE A 202 -13.72 3.52 5.69
CA PHE A 202 -13.86 2.95 4.36
C PHE A 202 -13.69 3.98 3.24
N ASN A 203 -13.92 5.27 3.48
CA ASN A 203 -13.96 6.31 2.45
C ASN A 203 -12.87 7.39 2.58
N LEU A 204 -12.00 7.31 3.58
CA LEU A 204 -10.82 8.17 3.77
C LEU A 204 -11.18 9.67 3.82
N GLY A 205 -12.35 10.00 4.38
CA GLY A 205 -12.85 11.36 4.50
C GLY A 205 -13.65 11.85 3.29
N TYR A 206 -13.79 11.04 2.23
CA TYR A 206 -14.61 11.36 1.07
C TYR A 206 -16.09 11.05 1.35
N THR A 207 -16.76 11.93 2.11
CA THR A 207 -18.18 11.80 2.50
C THR A 207 -19.14 12.22 1.36
N GLU A 208 -20.44 12.03 1.55
CA GLU A 208 -21.45 12.50 0.59
C GLU A 208 -21.45 14.02 0.44
N GLU A 209 -21.24 14.74 1.53
CA GLU A 209 -21.10 16.19 1.56
C GLU A 209 -19.89 16.64 0.73
N VAL A 210 -18.75 15.96 0.87
CA VAL A 210 -17.55 16.22 0.08
C VAL A 210 -17.81 15.91 -1.40
N ALA A 211 -18.50 14.81 -1.69
CA ALA A 211 -18.82 14.39 -3.06
C ALA A 211 -19.76 15.36 -3.79
N LYS A 212 -20.57 16.17 -3.09
CA LYS A 212 -21.37 17.24 -3.70
C LYS A 212 -20.46 18.31 -4.34
N SER A 213 -19.33 18.61 -3.70
CA SER A 213 -18.37 19.62 -4.18
C SER A 213 -17.32 19.04 -5.14
N PHE A 214 -16.90 17.79 -4.91
CA PHE A 214 -15.86 17.11 -5.68
C PHE A 214 -16.36 15.75 -6.19
N PRO A 215 -17.23 15.70 -7.22
CA PRO A 215 -18.00 14.51 -7.57
C PRO A 215 -17.21 13.45 -8.35
N TRP A 216 -15.92 13.65 -8.60
CA TRP A 216 -15.13 12.84 -9.52
C TRP A 216 -15.06 11.37 -9.09
N VAL A 217 -14.72 11.11 -7.82
CA VAL A 217 -14.59 9.74 -7.28
C VAL A 217 -15.95 9.06 -7.17
N SER A 218 -16.99 9.77 -6.70
CA SER A 218 -18.34 9.20 -6.58
C SER A 218 -18.94 8.83 -7.95
N ARG A 219 -18.74 9.65 -8.99
CA ARG A 219 -19.15 9.32 -10.36
C ARG A 219 -18.48 8.06 -10.89
N MET A 220 -17.18 7.87 -10.62
CA MET A 220 -16.45 6.65 -11.00
C MET A 220 -16.84 5.42 -10.16
N SER A 221 -17.33 5.62 -8.94
CA SER A 221 -17.63 4.55 -7.98
C SER A 221 -19.11 4.16 -7.92
N GLY A 222 -19.99 4.88 -8.62
CA GLY A 222 -21.45 4.72 -8.50
C GLY A 222 -22.02 5.23 -7.17
N GLY A 223 -21.33 6.15 -6.49
CA GLY A 223 -21.70 6.72 -5.20
C GLY A 223 -20.55 6.82 -4.21
N VAL A 224 -20.84 7.32 -3.01
CA VAL A 224 -19.92 7.26 -1.86
C VAL A 224 -20.21 6.00 -1.08
N ALA A 225 -19.19 5.18 -0.85
CA ALA A 225 -19.45 3.90 -0.21
C ALA A 225 -19.54 4.04 1.32
N LYS A 226 -20.54 3.33 1.86
CA LYS A 226 -20.97 3.38 3.26
C LYS A 226 -20.88 2.00 3.90
N GLY A 227 -20.65 1.97 5.22
CA GLY A 227 -20.71 0.74 6.00
C GLY A 227 -19.65 -0.31 5.64
N HIS A 228 -19.81 -1.53 6.16
CA HIS A 228 -18.82 -2.60 6.01
C HIS A 228 -18.87 -3.24 4.60
N PRO A 229 -17.72 -3.57 3.97
CA PRO A 229 -17.66 -4.14 2.61
C PRO A 229 -18.56 -5.38 2.42
N ARG A 230 -18.47 -6.34 3.36
CA ARG A 230 -19.34 -7.55 3.36
C ARG A 230 -20.84 -7.25 3.34
N LYS A 231 -21.28 -6.19 4.04
CA LYS A 231 -22.70 -5.80 4.07
C LYS A 231 -23.15 -5.17 2.76
N ARG A 232 -22.28 -4.38 2.11
CA ARG A 232 -22.56 -3.79 0.79
C ARG A 232 -22.73 -4.86 -0.29
N ALA A 233 -21.88 -5.88 -0.29
CA ALA A 233 -21.97 -6.98 -1.26
C ALA A 233 -23.28 -7.78 -1.13
N ALA A 234 -23.73 -8.03 0.11
CA ALA A 234 -25.02 -8.69 0.37
C ALA A 234 -26.20 -7.87 -0.19
N ASN A 235 -26.24 -6.56 0.10
CA ASN A 235 -27.32 -5.68 -0.35
C ASN A 235 -27.36 -5.48 -1.88
N GLN A 236 -26.23 -5.62 -2.58
CA GLN A 236 -26.19 -5.57 -4.05
C GLN A 236 -26.78 -6.82 -4.70
N ASN A 237 -26.65 -7.98 -4.04
CA ASN A 237 -27.20 -9.25 -4.50
C ASN A 237 -28.69 -9.44 -4.14
N GLU A 238 -29.23 -8.62 -3.23
CA GLU A 238 -30.65 -8.58 -2.87
C GLU A 238 -31.48 -7.60 -3.73
N LYS A 239 -30.92 -7.04 -4.82
CA LYS A 239 -31.77 -6.29 -5.77
C LYS A 239 -32.93 -7.20 -6.22
N PRO A 240 -34.19 -6.73 -6.21
CA PRO A 240 -35.32 -7.56 -6.59
C PRO A 240 -35.07 -8.12 -7.99
N ARG A 241 -35.32 -9.42 -8.19
CA ARG A 241 -35.68 -9.89 -9.53
C ARG A 241 -36.79 -8.95 -9.98
N GLN A 242 -36.58 -8.25 -11.09
CA GLN A 242 -37.68 -7.54 -11.72
C GLN A 242 -38.78 -8.56 -11.92
N ASP A 243 -39.88 -8.40 -11.20
CA ASP A 243 -41.09 -9.14 -11.46
C ASP A 243 -41.44 -8.87 -12.92
N ALA A 244 -41.27 -9.89 -13.75
CA ALA A 244 -41.82 -9.90 -15.09
C ALA A 244 -43.34 -9.89 -14.94
N ALA A 245 -43.92 -8.72 -15.17
CA ALA A 245 -45.34 -8.51 -15.41
C ALA A 245 -45.49 -7.92 -16.82
#